data_AF-A0A357AHL8-F1
#
_entry.id   AF-A0A357AHL8-F1
#
_cell.length_a   1.000
_cell.length_b   1.000
_cell.length_c   1.000
_cell.angle_alpha   90.00
_cell.angle_beta   90.00
_cell.angle_gamma   90.00
#
_symmetry.space_group_name_H-M   'P 1'
#
loop_
_entity.id
_entity.type
_entity.pdbx_description
1 polymer ?
#
loop_
_entity_poly.entity_id
_entity_poly.type
_entity_poly.pdbx_seq_one_letter_code
_entity_poly.pdbx_strand_id
1 'polypeptide(L)'
;MLFINLTMVKRYNGIGQFQRKKLNSVIKRNRRITMRYGKVSRFTRIRRKIGDFILLILPILFLFIIIPPPGQETIREEKPQEEKALPQYSETNIRVYNVSEALVTEYPLEEYLIGVVAAEMPASFHQEALKAQAIAARTFALSRKEGLYSSSGSHFSASVCTESGHCQAWISKERFLDGYGGQEAWEKIEKAVVDTKGMVMIYAGKLINPLYHSNSGGITEDVNEVWAVS
;
A
#
# COMPACT_ATOMS: atom_id res chain seq x y z
N MET A 1 12.99 -34.22 24.87
CA MET A 1 14.00 -34.03 25.94
C MET A 1 14.71 -32.70 25.68
N LEU A 2 14.84 -31.86 26.72
CA LEU A 2 15.42 -30.50 26.81
C LEU A 2 14.67 -29.36 26.06
N PHE A 3 13.96 -28.43 26.72
CA PHE A 3 14.32 -27.34 27.67
C PHE A 3 15.27 -26.26 27.12
N ILE A 4 14.80 -25.01 27.08
CA ILE A 4 15.42 -23.71 27.49
C ILE A 4 14.30 -22.64 27.39
N ASN A 5 13.63 -22.24 28.47
CA ASN A 5 13.91 -21.18 29.46
C ASN A 5 13.75 -19.71 28.99
N LEU A 6 12.78 -19.04 29.63
CA LEU A 6 12.60 -17.59 29.73
C LEU A 6 13.80 -16.94 30.43
N THR A 7 14.49 -15.99 29.79
CA THR A 7 15.08 -14.82 30.48
C THR A 7 15.42 -13.70 29.47
N MET A 8 14.60 -12.66 29.37
CA MET A 8 15.04 -11.32 28.91
C MET A 8 13.99 -10.24 29.24
N VAL A 9 13.63 -10.14 30.52
CA VAL A 9 13.16 -8.87 31.09
C VAL A 9 14.39 -8.15 31.64
N LYS A 10 14.97 -7.23 30.85
CA LYS A 10 15.80 -6.07 31.26
C LYS A 10 16.56 -5.52 30.05
N ARG A 11 15.95 -4.62 29.27
CA ARG A 11 16.68 -3.59 28.49
C ARG A 11 15.77 -2.54 27.84
N TYR A 12 14.91 -1.88 28.63
CA TYR A 12 14.23 -0.65 28.21
C TYR A 12 14.45 0.45 29.24
N ASN A 13 15.69 0.98 29.32
CA ASN A 13 16.00 2.19 30.08
C ASN A 13 17.17 3.01 29.50
N GLY A 14 17.51 2.82 28.22
CA GLY A 14 18.68 3.46 27.58
C GLY A 14 18.37 4.56 26.56
N ILE A 15 17.15 4.62 26.00
CA ILE A 15 16.88 5.44 24.81
C ILE A 15 16.51 6.89 25.17
N GLY A 16 15.93 7.12 26.35
CA GLY A 16 15.53 8.47 26.80
C GLY A 16 16.68 9.42 27.13
N GLN A 17 17.85 8.91 27.54
CA GLN A 17 19.01 9.76 27.87
C GLN A 17 19.80 10.23 26.64
N PHE A 18 19.79 9.45 25.55
CA PHE A 18 20.54 9.78 24.34
C PHE A 18 19.93 10.97 23.59
N GLN A 19 18.60 11.01 23.50
CA GLN A 19 17.86 12.12 22.87
C GLN A 19 18.01 13.45 23.65
N ARG A 20 18.00 13.39 25.00
CA ARG A 20 18.22 14.59 25.84
C ARG A 20 19.65 15.15 25.75
N LYS A 21 20.67 14.30 25.61
CA LYS A 21 22.06 14.77 25.43
C LYS A 21 22.28 15.45 24.07
N LYS A 22 21.61 14.98 23.01
CA LYS A 22 21.70 15.56 21.66
C LYS A 22 21.05 16.94 21.59
N LEU A 23 19.89 17.13 22.24
CA LEU A 23 19.20 18.43 22.27
C LEU A 23 19.96 19.49 23.08
N ASN A 24 20.55 19.10 24.24
CA ASN A 24 21.32 20.02 25.07
C ASN A 24 22.66 20.44 24.44
N SER A 25 23.27 19.61 23.58
CA SER A 25 24.51 19.97 22.87
C SER A 25 24.27 21.00 21.75
N VAL A 26 23.10 20.95 21.10
CA VAL A 26 22.66 21.93 20.08
C VAL A 26 22.38 23.28 20.73
N ILE A 27 21.69 23.31 21.88
CA ILE A 27 21.39 24.55 22.63
C ILE A 27 22.68 25.20 23.18
N LYS A 28 23.66 24.41 23.64
CA LYS A 28 24.97 24.94 24.10
C LYS A 28 25.85 25.48 22.96
N ARG A 29 25.75 24.93 21.73
CA ARG A 29 26.44 25.48 20.55
C ARG A 29 25.88 26.83 20.14
N ASN A 30 24.57 27.01 20.16
CA ASN A 30 23.95 28.29 19.79
C ASN A 30 24.24 29.43 20.79
N ARG A 31 24.46 29.14 22.07
CA ARG A 31 24.88 30.17 23.07
C ARG A 31 26.35 30.57 22.99
N ARG A 32 27.21 29.86 22.27
CA ARG A 32 28.63 30.26 22.09
C ARG A 32 28.87 31.17 20.89
N ILE A 33 27.92 31.27 19.97
CA ILE A 33 28.07 32.09 18.75
C ILE A 33 27.75 33.58 19.03
N THR A 34 27.12 33.91 20.16
CA THR A 34 26.73 35.29 20.51
C THR A 34 27.78 36.11 21.28
N MET A 35 28.98 35.57 21.53
CA MET A 35 30.03 36.26 22.30
C MET A 35 31.36 36.40 21.55
N ARG A 36 31.30 36.77 20.27
CA ARG A 36 32.53 37.08 19.51
C ARG A 36 32.29 38.02 18.33
N TYR A 37 31.78 39.22 18.58
CA TYR A 37 31.99 40.34 17.65
C TYR A 37 32.36 41.60 18.45
N GLY A 38 33.63 41.96 18.34
CA GLY A 38 34.18 43.18 18.90
C GLY A 38 33.68 44.41 18.16
N LYS A 39 33.56 45.50 18.93
CA LYS A 39 33.80 46.90 18.57
C LYS A 39 33.43 47.26 17.12
N VAL A 40 32.15 47.54 16.90
CA VAL A 40 31.67 48.17 15.66
C VAL A 40 32.28 49.57 15.58
N SER A 41 33.15 49.78 14.59
CA SER A 41 33.69 51.09 14.24
C SER A 41 32.56 52.00 13.77
N ARG A 42 32.69 53.30 14.07
CA ARG A 42 31.72 54.34 13.72
C ARG A 42 31.33 54.23 12.24
N PHE A 43 30.08 53.88 11.99
CA PHE A 43 29.48 53.97 10.66
C PHE A 43 29.54 55.44 10.22
N THR A 44 30.36 55.72 9.21
CA THR A 44 30.31 56.99 8.50
C THR A 44 28.92 57.10 7.86
N ARG A 45 28.25 58.22 8.12
CA ARG A 45 26.89 58.48 7.64
C ARG A 45 26.97 58.74 6.12
N ILE A 46 26.90 57.68 5.31
CA ILE A 46 26.84 57.78 3.85
C ILE A 46 25.51 58.45 3.49
N ARG A 47 25.60 59.69 3.02
CA ARG A 47 24.44 60.48 2.59
C ARG A 47 24.02 59.98 1.21
N ARG A 48 23.18 58.94 1.18
CA ARG A 48 22.67 58.36 -0.08
C ARG A 48 21.96 59.43 -0.89
N LYS A 49 22.41 59.66 -2.13
CA LYS A 49 21.73 60.55 -3.08
C LYS A 49 20.66 59.73 -3.81
N ILE A 50 19.66 60.39 -4.38
CA ILE A 50 18.57 59.74 -5.12
C ILE A 50 19.11 58.82 -6.25
N GLY A 51 20.26 59.16 -6.85
CA GLY A 51 20.94 58.32 -7.85
C GLY A 51 21.42 56.95 -7.34
N ASP A 52 21.69 56.80 -6.05
CA ASP A 52 22.14 55.53 -5.47
C ASP A 52 21.00 54.49 -5.41
N PHE A 53 19.75 54.96 -5.38
CA PHE A 53 18.57 54.09 -5.47
C PHE A 53 18.36 53.58 -6.88
N ILE A 54 18.69 54.37 -7.90
CA ILE A 54 18.58 53.96 -9.31
C ILE A 54 19.54 52.82 -9.60
N LEU A 55 20.77 52.88 -9.08
CA LEU A 55 21.77 51.81 -9.20
C LEU A 55 21.34 50.48 -8.54
N LEU A 56 20.48 50.53 -7.52
CA LEU A 56 19.97 49.34 -6.83
C LEU A 56 18.68 48.81 -7.47
N ILE A 57 17.81 49.66 -7.99
CA ILE A 57 16.51 49.27 -8.55
C ILE A 57 16.66 48.65 -9.94
N LEU A 58 17.57 49.18 -10.76
CA LEU A 58 17.74 48.76 -12.16
C LEU A 58 18.13 47.27 -12.33
N PRO A 59 19.07 46.69 -11.57
CA PRO A 59 19.37 45.26 -11.67
C PRO A 59 18.25 44.37 -11.09
N ILE A 60 17.50 44.85 -10.09
CA ILE A 60 16.36 44.12 -9.52
C ILE A 60 15.22 44.03 -10.55
N LEU A 61 14.94 45.13 -11.25
CA LEU A 61 13.93 45.16 -12.31
C LEU A 61 14.33 44.24 -13.48
N PHE A 62 15.62 44.18 -13.81
CA PHE A 62 16.14 43.28 -14.84
C PHE A 62 16.00 41.80 -14.46
N LEU A 63 16.10 41.47 -13.17
CA LEU A 63 15.88 40.11 -12.66
C LEU A 63 14.43 39.62 -12.88
N PHE A 64 13.44 40.53 -12.79
CA PHE A 64 12.03 40.23 -13.05
C PHE A 64 11.71 40.04 -14.55
N ILE A 65 12.60 40.48 -15.45
CA ILE A 65 12.45 40.27 -16.90
C ILE A 65 13.03 38.91 -17.32
N ILE A 66 14.10 38.44 -16.65
CA ILE A 66 14.76 37.16 -16.95
C ILE A 66 14.01 35.97 -16.34
N ILE A 67 13.43 36.16 -15.14
CA ILE A 67 12.63 35.12 -14.49
C ILE A 67 11.18 35.35 -14.90
N PRO A 68 10.60 34.55 -15.83
CA PRO A 68 9.16 34.63 -16.06
C PRO A 68 8.46 34.39 -14.71
N PRO A 69 7.34 35.09 -14.42
CA PRO A 69 6.53 34.76 -13.25
C PRO A 69 6.25 33.26 -13.29
N PRO A 70 6.26 32.54 -12.14
CA PRO A 70 5.95 31.12 -12.13
C PRO A 70 4.67 30.95 -12.94
N GLY A 71 4.81 30.24 -14.06
CA GLY A 71 3.70 30.07 -14.99
C GLY A 71 2.54 29.55 -14.18
N GLN A 72 1.36 30.15 -14.35
CA GLN A 72 0.15 29.46 -13.97
C GLN A 72 0.18 28.18 -14.79
N GLU A 73 0.61 27.08 -14.17
CA GLU A 73 0.21 25.76 -14.59
C GLU A 73 -1.32 25.83 -14.50
N THR A 74 -1.94 26.19 -15.62
CA THR A 74 -3.34 25.92 -15.82
C THR A 74 -3.44 24.44 -15.60
N ILE A 75 -3.96 24.04 -14.45
CA ILE A 75 -4.48 22.69 -14.24
C ILE A 75 -5.41 22.52 -15.42
N ARG A 76 -4.95 21.81 -16.45
CA ARG A 76 -5.85 21.34 -17.50
C ARG A 76 -6.77 20.42 -16.74
N GLU A 77 -7.98 20.89 -16.48
CA GLU A 77 -9.06 20.03 -16.05
C GLU A 77 -9.12 18.94 -17.12
N GLU A 78 -8.54 17.78 -16.80
CA GLU A 78 -8.81 16.57 -17.56
C GLU A 78 -10.31 16.39 -17.46
N LYS A 79 -10.97 16.61 -18.61
CA LYS A 79 -12.40 16.43 -18.79
C LYS A 79 -12.78 15.11 -18.10
N PRO A 80 -13.76 15.09 -17.18
CA PRO A 80 -14.14 13.88 -16.47
C PRO A 80 -14.26 12.74 -17.47
N GLN A 81 -13.34 11.78 -17.36
CA GLN A 81 -13.41 10.56 -18.14
C GLN A 81 -14.76 9.95 -17.77
N GLU A 82 -15.62 9.76 -18.78
CA GLU A 82 -16.94 9.19 -18.64
C GLU A 82 -16.81 7.90 -17.81
N GLU A 83 -17.21 7.97 -16.54
CA GLU A 83 -17.13 6.88 -15.57
C GLU A 83 -18.08 5.80 -16.08
N LYS A 84 -17.54 4.88 -16.90
CA LYS A 84 -18.27 3.68 -17.29
C LYS A 84 -18.72 3.03 -16.01
N ALA A 85 -20.05 2.90 -15.85
CA ALA A 85 -20.66 2.23 -14.73
C ALA A 85 -19.88 0.94 -14.45
N LEU A 86 -19.31 0.84 -13.24
CA LEU A 86 -18.57 -0.35 -12.83
C LEU A 86 -19.45 -1.58 -13.10
N PRO A 87 -18.92 -2.64 -13.72
CA PRO A 87 -19.67 -3.87 -13.87
C PRO A 87 -20.15 -4.29 -12.48
N GLN A 88 -21.44 -4.62 -12.36
CA GLN A 88 -22.03 -4.97 -11.08
C GLN A 88 -21.58 -6.40 -10.70
N TYR A 89 -20.36 -6.52 -10.20
CA TYR A 89 -19.70 -7.81 -9.91
C TYR A 89 -20.29 -8.57 -8.70
N SER A 90 -21.17 -7.93 -7.93
CA SER A 90 -21.57 -8.38 -6.59
C SER A 90 -22.50 -9.60 -6.55
N GLU A 91 -23.08 -10.00 -7.68
CA GLU A 91 -24.07 -11.10 -7.80
C GLU A 91 -23.60 -12.19 -8.77
N THR A 92 -22.30 -12.29 -9.00
CA THR A 92 -21.73 -13.25 -9.95
C THR A 92 -21.39 -14.58 -9.26
N ASN A 93 -21.67 -15.70 -9.93
CA ASN A 93 -21.16 -17.01 -9.54
C ASN A 93 -19.76 -17.26 -10.11
N ILE A 94 -18.97 -18.14 -9.48
CA ILE A 94 -17.66 -18.55 -9.97
C ILE A 94 -17.55 -20.07 -10.01
N ARG A 95 -17.04 -20.60 -11.12
CA ARG A 95 -16.72 -22.02 -11.27
C ARG A 95 -15.31 -22.27 -10.75
N VAL A 96 -15.19 -23.15 -9.77
CA VAL A 96 -13.95 -23.44 -9.04
C VAL A 96 -13.62 -24.93 -9.21
N TYR A 97 -12.41 -25.22 -9.67
CA TYR A 97 -11.88 -26.58 -9.70
C TYR A 97 -11.18 -26.91 -8.37
N ASN A 98 -11.78 -27.81 -7.58
CA ASN A 98 -11.17 -28.37 -6.39
C ASN A 98 -10.20 -29.48 -6.81
N VAL A 99 -8.91 -29.22 -6.64
CA VAL A 99 -7.84 -30.12 -7.09
C VAL A 99 -7.80 -31.41 -6.26
N SER A 100 -8.12 -31.34 -4.96
CA SER A 100 -8.12 -32.50 -4.06
C SER A 100 -9.26 -33.49 -4.32
N GLU A 101 -10.41 -32.98 -4.76
CA GLU A 101 -11.61 -33.78 -5.05
C GLU A 101 -11.79 -34.08 -6.54
N ALA A 102 -10.94 -33.48 -7.39
CA ALA A 102 -11.06 -33.51 -8.85
C ALA A 102 -12.47 -33.11 -9.35
N LEU A 103 -13.08 -32.11 -8.70
CA LEU A 103 -14.46 -31.68 -8.95
C LEU A 103 -14.51 -30.19 -9.31
N VAL A 104 -15.37 -29.83 -10.27
CA VAL A 104 -15.72 -28.44 -10.57
C VAL A 104 -17.07 -28.12 -9.92
N THR A 105 -17.06 -27.10 -9.05
CA THR A 105 -18.26 -26.64 -8.34
C THR A 105 -18.49 -25.16 -8.63
N GLU A 106 -19.74 -24.73 -8.68
CA GLU A 106 -20.11 -23.32 -8.82
C GLU A 106 -20.53 -22.76 -7.47
N TYR A 107 -19.97 -21.60 -7.11
CA TYR A 107 -20.24 -20.90 -5.85
C TYR A 107 -20.68 -19.46 -6.12
N PRO A 108 -21.53 -18.87 -5.27
CA PRO A 108 -21.61 -17.42 -5.17
C PRO A 108 -20.22 -16.84 -4.89
N LEU A 109 -19.82 -15.79 -5.62
CA LEU A 109 -18.47 -15.23 -5.53
C LEU A 109 -18.10 -14.88 -4.08
N GLU A 110 -19.01 -14.22 -3.37
CA GLU A 110 -18.77 -13.79 -1.99
C GLU A 110 -18.56 -14.98 -1.03
N GLU A 111 -19.28 -16.10 -1.21
CA GLU A 111 -19.08 -17.30 -0.40
C GLU A 111 -17.72 -17.97 -0.68
N TYR A 112 -17.34 -18.04 -1.96
CA TYR A 112 -16.02 -18.53 -2.36
C TYR A 112 -14.89 -17.71 -1.72
N LEU A 113 -15.03 -16.38 -1.70
CA LEU A 113 -14.01 -15.47 -1.17
C LEU A 113 -13.78 -15.62 0.33
N ILE A 114 -14.79 -16.00 1.12
CA ILE A 114 -14.60 -16.31 2.55
C ILE A 114 -13.60 -17.45 2.70
N GLY A 115 -13.76 -18.52 1.92
CA GLY A 115 -12.84 -19.66 1.91
C GLY A 115 -11.44 -19.30 1.41
N VAL A 116 -11.31 -18.38 0.45
CA VAL A 116 -9.99 -17.89 0.01
C VAL A 116 -9.30 -17.10 1.11
N VAL A 117 -9.97 -16.10 1.69
CA VAL A 117 -9.36 -15.27 2.74
C VAL A 117 -9.00 -16.12 3.97
N ALA A 118 -9.82 -17.11 4.31
CA ALA A 118 -9.56 -18.05 5.40
C ALA A 118 -8.33 -18.94 5.15
N ALA A 119 -8.06 -19.30 3.90
CA ALA A 119 -6.91 -20.13 3.53
C ALA A 119 -5.61 -19.33 3.37
N GLU A 120 -5.70 -18.09 2.87
CA GLU A 120 -4.54 -17.25 2.53
C GLU A 120 -4.03 -16.43 3.71
N MET A 121 -4.88 -16.08 4.67
CA MET A 121 -4.51 -15.14 5.73
C MET A 121 -5.02 -15.55 7.12
N PRO A 122 -4.17 -15.47 8.16
CA PRO A 122 -4.59 -15.76 9.52
C PRO A 122 -5.70 -14.82 10.00
N ALA A 123 -6.77 -15.36 10.58
CA ALA A 123 -7.88 -14.57 11.14
C ALA A 123 -7.44 -13.61 12.26
N SER A 124 -6.28 -13.83 12.88
CA SER A 124 -5.70 -12.94 13.88
C SER A 124 -5.22 -11.60 13.31
N PHE A 125 -5.08 -11.48 11.98
CA PHE A 125 -4.66 -10.25 11.33
C PHE A 125 -5.69 -9.13 11.52
N HIS A 126 -5.25 -7.89 11.31
CA HIS A 126 -6.10 -6.73 11.46
C HIS A 126 -7.27 -6.76 10.46
N GLN A 127 -8.43 -6.21 10.83
CA GLN A 127 -9.63 -6.24 9.98
C GLN A 127 -9.38 -5.62 8.60
N GLU A 128 -8.67 -4.49 8.56
CA GLU A 128 -8.33 -3.82 7.30
C GLU A 128 -7.38 -4.64 6.42
N ALA A 129 -6.53 -5.50 7.00
CA ALA A 129 -5.73 -6.43 6.22
C ALA A 129 -6.65 -7.49 5.57
N LEU A 130 -7.58 -8.08 6.34
CA LEU A 130 -8.60 -9.03 5.83
C LEU A 130 -9.42 -8.43 4.69
N LYS A 131 -9.81 -7.16 4.81
CA LYS A 131 -10.51 -6.42 3.75
C LYS A 131 -9.65 -6.25 2.50
N ALA A 132 -8.38 -5.86 2.65
CA ALA A 132 -7.47 -5.73 1.53
C ALA A 132 -7.28 -7.07 0.79
N GLN A 133 -7.12 -8.17 1.53
CA GLN A 133 -7.03 -9.52 0.97
C GLN A 133 -8.32 -9.92 0.25
N ALA A 134 -9.49 -9.59 0.80
CA ALA A 134 -10.78 -9.87 0.15
C ALA A 134 -10.91 -9.14 -1.21
N ILE A 135 -10.49 -7.86 -1.28
CA ILE A 135 -10.48 -7.08 -2.52
C ILE A 135 -9.49 -7.68 -3.55
N ALA A 136 -8.30 -8.07 -3.11
CA ALA A 136 -7.31 -8.73 -3.96
C ALA A 136 -7.83 -10.06 -4.51
N ALA A 137 -8.37 -10.91 -3.64
CA ALA A 137 -8.93 -12.19 -4.05
C ALA A 137 -10.12 -12.04 -4.99
N ARG A 138 -11.02 -11.07 -4.74
CA ARG A 138 -12.15 -10.76 -5.64
C ARG A 138 -11.67 -10.34 -7.02
N THR A 139 -10.69 -9.44 -7.06
CA THR A 139 -10.10 -8.95 -8.30
C THR A 139 -9.44 -10.09 -9.08
N PHE A 140 -8.71 -10.98 -8.38
CA PHE A 140 -8.09 -12.16 -9.00
C PHE A 140 -9.14 -13.07 -9.64
N ALA A 141 -10.13 -13.50 -8.86
CA ALA A 141 -11.19 -14.39 -9.26
C ALA A 141 -11.96 -13.88 -10.49
N LEU A 142 -12.32 -12.59 -10.47
CA LEU A 142 -13.02 -11.94 -11.57
C LEU A 142 -12.13 -11.78 -12.81
N SER A 143 -10.86 -11.40 -12.65
CA SER A 143 -9.94 -11.27 -13.78
C SER A 143 -9.80 -12.59 -14.54
N ARG A 144 -9.67 -13.71 -13.82
CA ARG A 144 -9.60 -15.06 -14.43
C ARG A 144 -10.93 -15.47 -15.06
N LYS A 145 -12.07 -15.13 -14.44
CA LYS A 145 -13.40 -15.35 -15.02
C LYS A 145 -13.60 -14.58 -16.33
N GLU A 146 -13.06 -13.37 -16.45
CA GLU A 146 -13.05 -12.57 -17.68
C GLU A 146 -12.04 -13.07 -18.73
N GLY A 147 -11.28 -14.13 -18.43
CA GLY A 147 -10.25 -14.67 -19.31
C GLY A 147 -8.95 -13.86 -19.33
N LEU A 148 -8.78 -12.94 -18.38
CA LEU A 148 -7.55 -12.17 -18.21
C LEU A 148 -6.53 -12.97 -17.42
N TYR A 149 -5.25 -12.87 -17.83
CA TYR A 149 -4.09 -13.45 -17.14
C TYR A 149 -4.21 -14.97 -16.88
N SER A 150 -4.96 -15.68 -17.73
CA SER A 150 -5.07 -17.14 -17.66
C SER A 150 -3.70 -17.78 -17.86
N SER A 151 -3.31 -18.64 -16.93
CA SER A 151 -2.14 -19.51 -17.09
C SER A 151 -2.52 -20.74 -17.91
N SER A 152 -1.53 -21.40 -18.52
CA SER A 152 -1.67 -22.58 -19.37
C SER A 152 -2.06 -23.88 -18.62
N GLY A 153 -2.83 -23.78 -17.53
CA GLY A 153 -3.25 -24.90 -16.69
C GLY A 153 -4.62 -25.47 -17.05
N SER A 154 -4.79 -26.78 -16.90
CA SER A 154 -6.08 -27.45 -17.09
C SER A 154 -7.04 -27.12 -15.94
N HIS A 155 -7.92 -26.13 -16.15
CA HIS A 155 -9.01 -25.82 -15.22
C HIS A 155 -10.30 -26.58 -15.49
N PHE A 156 -10.31 -27.51 -16.45
CA PHE A 156 -11.55 -28.22 -16.87
C PHE A 156 -12.71 -27.26 -17.12
N SER A 157 -12.43 -26.08 -17.70
CA SER A 157 -13.39 -24.97 -17.94
C SER A 157 -13.86 -24.19 -16.70
N ALA A 158 -13.25 -24.41 -15.53
CA ALA A 158 -13.40 -23.56 -14.35
C ALA A 158 -12.67 -22.23 -14.53
N SER A 159 -13.09 -21.22 -13.77
CA SER A 159 -12.46 -19.89 -13.78
C SER A 159 -11.21 -19.84 -12.90
N VAL A 160 -11.18 -20.60 -11.81
CA VAL A 160 -10.08 -20.68 -10.85
C VAL A 160 -9.96 -22.10 -10.30
N CYS A 161 -8.87 -22.40 -9.60
CA CYS A 161 -8.67 -23.66 -8.88
C CYS A 161 -8.21 -23.41 -7.44
N THR A 162 -8.28 -24.43 -6.59
CA THR A 162 -7.92 -24.36 -5.16
C THR A 162 -6.44 -24.61 -4.87
N GLU A 163 -5.59 -24.66 -5.91
CA GLU A 163 -4.15 -24.85 -5.79
C GLU A 163 -3.46 -23.49 -5.62
N SER A 164 -2.79 -23.26 -4.48
CA SER A 164 -2.20 -21.97 -4.14
C SER A 164 -1.01 -21.61 -5.04
N GLY A 165 -0.27 -22.60 -5.54
CA GLY A 165 0.83 -22.38 -6.49
C GLY A 165 0.37 -21.98 -7.90
N HIS A 166 -0.93 -22.11 -8.19
CA HIS A 166 -1.49 -21.85 -9.52
C HIS A 166 -2.52 -20.72 -9.53
N CYS A 167 -3.44 -20.73 -8.56
CA CYS A 167 -4.50 -19.75 -8.39
C CYS A 167 -4.44 -19.18 -6.98
N GLN A 168 -5.35 -19.63 -6.12
CA GLN A 168 -5.48 -19.14 -4.76
C GLN A 168 -5.76 -20.33 -3.85
N ALA A 169 -5.24 -20.29 -2.64
CA ALA A 169 -5.62 -21.26 -1.63
C ALA A 169 -7.12 -21.11 -1.32
N TRP A 170 -7.79 -22.22 -1.02
CA TRP A 170 -9.18 -22.23 -0.61
C TRP A 170 -9.44 -23.31 0.43
N ILE A 171 -10.29 -23.00 1.41
CA ILE A 171 -10.71 -23.94 2.46
C ILE A 171 -12.22 -23.84 2.68
N SER A 172 -12.88 -24.97 2.88
CA SER A 172 -14.30 -24.98 3.25
C SER A 172 -14.49 -24.56 4.72
N LYS A 173 -15.70 -24.11 5.06
CA LYS A 173 -16.05 -23.74 6.43
C LYS A 173 -15.85 -24.89 7.39
N GLU A 174 -16.30 -26.08 7.02
CA GLU A 174 -16.22 -27.29 7.84
C GLU A 174 -14.77 -27.62 8.17
N ARG A 175 -13.90 -27.60 7.16
CA ARG A 175 -12.47 -27.89 7.34
C ARG A 175 -11.77 -26.80 8.15
N PHE A 176 -12.15 -25.53 7.95
CA PHE A 176 -11.60 -24.43 8.74
C PHE A 176 -11.96 -24.59 10.24
N LEU A 177 -13.22 -24.91 10.53
CA LEU A 177 -13.71 -25.09 11.90
C LEU A 177 -13.13 -26.32 12.60
N ASP A 178 -12.77 -27.36 11.84
CA ASP A 178 -12.18 -28.59 12.37
C ASP A 178 -10.72 -28.42 12.83
N GLY A 179 -9.94 -27.55 12.18
CA GLY A 179 -8.49 -27.53 12.41
C GLY A 179 -7.75 -26.19 12.30
N TYR A 180 -8.41 -25.10 11.90
CA TYR A 180 -7.73 -23.83 11.58
C TYR A 180 -8.23 -22.66 12.44
N GLY A 181 -9.51 -22.63 12.82
CA GLY A 181 -10.04 -21.57 13.66
C GLY A 181 -11.46 -21.86 14.16
N GLY A 182 -11.90 -21.11 15.17
CA GLY A 182 -13.26 -21.21 15.69
C GLY A 182 -14.27 -20.39 14.88
N GLN A 183 -15.54 -20.49 15.28
CA GLN A 183 -16.66 -19.75 14.68
C GLN A 183 -16.43 -18.23 14.65
N GLU A 184 -15.89 -17.64 15.73
CA GLU A 184 -15.58 -16.21 15.79
C GLU A 184 -14.55 -15.79 14.73
N ALA A 185 -13.54 -16.62 14.48
CA ALA A 185 -12.52 -16.35 13.46
C ALA A 185 -13.13 -16.37 12.05
N TRP A 186 -14.03 -17.32 11.79
CA TRP A 186 -14.77 -17.39 10.53
C TRP A 186 -15.64 -16.16 10.32
N GLU A 187 -16.41 -15.75 11.33
CA GLU A 187 -17.30 -14.58 11.28
C GLU A 187 -16.53 -13.27 11.05
N LYS A 188 -15.32 -13.15 11.62
CA LYS A 188 -14.45 -12.00 11.38
C LYS A 188 -13.99 -11.91 9.92
N ILE A 189 -13.63 -13.06 9.33
CA ILE A 189 -13.26 -13.15 7.91
C ILE A 189 -14.47 -12.84 7.02
N GLU A 190 -15.61 -13.47 7.30
CA GLU A 190 -16.87 -13.24 6.60
C GLU A 190 -17.24 -11.76 6.60
N LYS A 191 -17.12 -11.10 7.76
CA LYS A 191 -17.33 -9.66 7.88
C LYS A 191 -16.40 -8.86 6.97
N ALA A 192 -15.13 -9.23 6.82
CA ALA A 192 -14.20 -8.51 5.94
C ALA A 192 -14.60 -8.63 4.46
N VAL A 193 -15.08 -9.81 4.04
CA VAL A 193 -15.56 -10.06 2.69
C VAL A 193 -16.83 -9.25 2.42
N VAL A 194 -17.80 -9.30 3.33
CA VAL A 194 -19.08 -8.56 3.23
C VAL A 194 -18.87 -7.05 3.24
N ASP A 195 -18.04 -6.53 4.15
CA ASP A 195 -17.73 -5.10 4.24
C ASP A 195 -17.04 -4.56 2.96
N THR A 196 -16.49 -5.45 2.11
CA THR A 196 -15.84 -5.10 0.84
C THR A 196 -16.58 -5.61 -0.40
N LYS A 197 -17.86 -5.99 -0.25
CA LYS A 197 -18.67 -6.55 -1.34
C LYS A 197 -18.61 -5.65 -2.59
N GLY A 198 -18.26 -6.25 -3.72
CA GLY A 198 -18.17 -5.57 -5.03
C GLY A 198 -16.95 -4.64 -5.22
N MET A 199 -16.10 -4.45 -4.21
CA MET A 199 -14.87 -3.66 -4.38
C MET A 199 -13.80 -4.47 -5.12
N VAL A 200 -13.22 -3.88 -6.14
CA VAL A 200 -12.19 -4.46 -7.02
C VAL A 200 -11.08 -3.45 -7.31
N MET A 201 -9.90 -3.94 -7.70
CA MET A 201 -8.79 -3.09 -8.15
C MET A 201 -8.74 -3.01 -9.67
N ILE A 202 -8.71 -1.78 -10.19
CA ILE A 202 -8.75 -1.48 -11.62
C ILE A 202 -7.58 -0.56 -11.97
N TYR A 203 -6.96 -0.80 -13.12
CA TYR A 203 -5.99 0.09 -13.75
C TYR A 203 -6.32 0.23 -15.23
N ALA A 204 -6.30 1.46 -15.74
CA ALA A 204 -6.65 1.76 -17.14
C ALA A 204 -7.98 1.13 -17.60
N GLY A 205 -8.98 1.11 -16.70
CA GLY A 205 -10.32 0.57 -16.98
C GLY A 205 -10.42 -0.96 -17.06
N LYS A 206 -9.37 -1.70 -16.66
CA LYS A 206 -9.37 -3.17 -16.59
C LYS A 206 -9.03 -3.66 -15.19
N LEU A 207 -9.56 -4.82 -14.81
CA LEU A 207 -9.13 -5.53 -13.60
C LEU A 207 -7.62 -5.80 -13.68
N ILE A 208 -6.91 -5.49 -12.60
CA ILE A 208 -5.46 -5.78 -12.53
C ILE A 208 -5.23 -7.27 -12.26
N ASN A 209 -3.96 -7.71 -12.36
CA ASN A 209 -3.53 -9.00 -11.82
C ASN A 209 -2.97 -8.78 -10.39
N PRO A 210 -3.76 -9.03 -9.33
CA PRO A 210 -3.40 -8.63 -7.98
C PRO A 210 -2.54 -9.70 -7.29
N LEU A 211 -1.29 -9.83 -7.74
CA LEU A 211 -0.36 -10.79 -7.14
C LEU A 211 -0.06 -10.40 -5.69
N TYR A 212 -0.15 -11.38 -4.78
CA TYR A 212 0.14 -11.21 -3.35
C TYR A 212 1.01 -12.37 -2.85
N HIS A 213 1.74 -12.15 -1.75
CA HIS A 213 2.63 -13.12 -1.13
C HIS A 213 2.78 -12.82 0.37
N SER A 214 3.33 -13.77 1.13
CA SER A 214 3.33 -13.73 2.60
C SER A 214 4.25 -12.67 3.21
N ASN A 215 5.48 -12.52 2.70
CA ASN A 215 6.47 -11.57 3.20
C ASN A 215 7.49 -11.23 2.12
N SER A 216 7.77 -9.95 1.94
CA SER A 216 8.68 -9.42 0.91
C SER A 216 10.14 -9.30 1.37
N GLY A 217 10.44 -9.50 2.66
CA GLY A 217 11.78 -9.26 3.20
C GLY A 217 12.15 -7.78 3.30
N GLY A 218 11.23 -6.86 2.97
CA GLY A 218 11.37 -5.41 3.19
C GLY A 218 10.89 -4.55 2.02
N ILE A 219 11.00 -5.03 0.78
CA ILE A 219 10.62 -4.33 -0.45
C ILE A 219 9.97 -5.33 -1.39
N THR A 220 8.91 -4.94 -2.09
CA THR A 220 8.26 -5.78 -3.11
C THR A 220 9.07 -5.81 -4.40
N GLU A 221 8.99 -6.90 -5.15
CA GLU A 221 9.69 -7.05 -6.42
C GLU A 221 8.93 -6.42 -7.61
N ASP A 222 9.68 -6.09 -8.66
CA ASP A 222 9.10 -5.77 -9.98
C ASP A 222 8.61 -7.06 -10.64
N VAL A 223 7.46 -6.99 -11.32
CA VAL A 223 6.86 -8.15 -11.98
C VAL A 223 7.77 -8.76 -13.04
N ASN A 224 8.57 -7.95 -13.75
CA ASN A 224 9.47 -8.41 -14.80
C ASN A 224 10.69 -9.17 -14.28
N GLU A 225 11.05 -8.97 -13.00
CA GLU A 225 12.18 -9.63 -12.35
C GLU A 225 11.80 -11.04 -11.85
N VAL A 226 10.50 -11.31 -11.69
CA VAL A 226 9.99 -12.59 -11.16
C VAL A 226 9.32 -13.44 -12.23
N TRP A 227 8.57 -12.82 -13.14
CA TRP A 227 7.81 -13.52 -14.18
C TRP A 227 8.19 -13.02 -15.57
N ALA A 228 8.25 -13.94 -16.53
CA ALA A 228 8.31 -13.58 -17.94
C ALA A 228 6.95 -12.98 -18.36
N VAL A 229 6.89 -11.66 -18.46
CA VAL A 229 5.71 -10.94 -18.97
C VAL A 229 5.82 -10.90 -20.49
N SER A 230 5.01 -11.70 -21.18
CA SER A 230 4.92 -11.76 -22.64
C SER A 230 3.84 -10.84 -23.19
#